data_AF-A0A0H3IYV8-F1
#
_entry.id   AF-A0A0H3IYV8-F1
#
_cell.length_a   1.000
_cell.length_b   1.000
_cell.length_c   1.000
_cell.angle_alpha   90.00
_cell.angle_beta   90.00
_cell.angle_gamma   90.00
#
_symmetry.space_group_name_H-M   'P 1'
#
loop_
_entity.id
_entity.type
_entity.pdbx_description
1 polymer ?
#
loop_
_entity_poly.entity_id
_entity_poly.type
_entity_poly.pdbx_seq_one_letter_code
_entity_poly.pdbx_strand_id
1 'polypeptide(L)'
;MKEKLTSYQFLSIMFFVSYGTASLFFLTPDAKNDIWVALLFYALVSIILQMIYVNLFNKYPEDSIVTYLPKIYGQYIGFILSIIYIWFFAYDAARDLRDFTELISSFSLMRMPTYVTASVFTIVITYSVYKGIENIGSMAQMCLIIMTFSSSIIFILLYITGHTLKFYNLLPILHMDFIALLFYVSLW
;
A
#
# COMPACT_ATOMS: atom_id res chain seq x y z
N MET A 1 -14.53 25.32 -1.67
CA MET A 1 -13.48 24.45 -2.25
C MET A 1 -14.07 23.74 -3.45
N LYS A 2 -13.48 23.83 -4.65
CA LYS A 2 -13.80 22.86 -5.71
C LYS A 2 -13.19 21.54 -5.25
N GLU A 3 -14.00 20.52 -5.00
CA GLU A 3 -13.51 19.19 -4.69
C GLU A 3 -12.65 18.71 -5.85
N LYS A 4 -11.34 18.55 -5.63
CA LYS A 4 -10.41 18.00 -6.60
C LYS A 4 -10.49 16.47 -6.66
N LEU A 5 -11.16 15.81 -5.73
CA LEU A 5 -11.29 14.36 -5.71
C LEU A 5 -12.68 13.98 -5.23
N THR A 6 -13.29 13.01 -5.89
CA THR A 6 -14.51 12.37 -5.37
C THR A 6 -14.17 11.42 -4.22
N SER A 7 -15.12 11.19 -3.31
CA SER A 7 -14.94 10.26 -2.18
C SER A 7 -14.51 8.86 -2.64
N TYR A 8 -14.99 8.41 -3.80
CA TYR A 8 -14.62 7.11 -4.37
C TYR A 8 -13.17 7.08 -4.88
N GLN A 9 -12.70 8.14 -5.53
CA GLN A 9 -11.30 8.27 -5.94
C GLN A 9 -10.38 8.33 -4.72
N PHE A 10 -10.76 9.05 -3.68
CA PHE A 10 -10.01 9.10 -2.42
C PHE A 10 -9.91 7.71 -1.76
N LEU A 11 -11.04 6.99 -1.63
CA LEU A 11 -11.06 5.62 -1.13
C LEU A 11 -10.18 4.70 -1.97
N SER A 12 -10.24 4.83 -3.30
CA SER A 12 -9.42 4.02 -4.21
C SER A 12 -7.93 4.26 -4.00
N ILE A 13 -7.50 5.52 -3.82
CA ILE A 13 -6.11 5.84 -3.50
C ILE A 13 -5.71 5.21 -2.16
N MET A 14 -6.53 5.38 -1.11
CA MET A 14 -6.21 4.81 0.22
C MET A 14 -6.08 3.29 0.18
N PHE A 15 -6.93 2.62 -0.60
CA PHE A 15 -6.87 1.17 -0.81
C PHE A 15 -5.54 0.77 -1.46
N PHE A 16 -5.15 1.41 -2.57
CA PHE A 16 -3.94 1.03 -3.29
C PHE A 16 -2.64 1.38 -2.57
N VAL A 17 -2.60 2.47 -1.79
CA VAL A 17 -1.45 2.77 -0.93
C VAL A 17 -1.21 1.64 0.07
N SER A 18 -2.27 1.03 0.59
CA SER A 18 -2.15 -0.07 1.56
C SER A 18 -1.94 -1.43 0.89
N TYR A 19 -2.51 -1.64 -0.30
CA TYR A 19 -2.49 -2.91 -1.01
C TYR A 19 -1.21 -3.14 -1.83
N GLY A 20 -0.62 -2.08 -2.39
CA GLY A 20 0.43 -2.15 -3.42
C GLY A 20 1.61 -3.03 -3.02
N THR A 21 2.36 -2.63 -2.00
CA THR A 21 3.53 -3.37 -1.50
C THR A 21 3.15 -4.70 -0.87
N ALA A 22 2.06 -4.71 -0.09
CA ALA A 22 1.59 -5.91 0.59
C ALA A 22 1.31 -7.06 -0.40
N SER A 23 0.72 -6.77 -1.57
CA SER A 23 0.42 -7.74 -2.62
C SER A 23 1.64 -8.50 -3.14
N LEU A 24 2.83 -7.88 -3.12
CA LEU A 24 4.07 -8.49 -3.61
C LEU A 24 4.65 -9.49 -2.61
N PHE A 25 4.43 -9.26 -1.31
CA PHE A 25 5.06 -10.02 -0.22
C PHE A 25 4.13 -11.02 0.49
N PHE A 26 2.85 -11.08 0.12
CA PHE A 26 1.86 -12.00 0.71
C PHE A 26 2.10 -13.50 0.45
N LEU A 27 3.10 -13.86 -0.36
CA LEU A 27 3.46 -15.25 -0.64
C LEU A 27 4.57 -15.79 0.26
N THR A 28 4.70 -15.27 1.49
CA THR A 28 5.72 -15.73 2.43
C THR A 28 5.37 -17.11 3.00
N PRO A 29 6.22 -18.14 2.81
CA PRO A 29 5.93 -19.52 3.23
C PRO A 29 5.76 -19.71 4.74
N ASP A 30 6.28 -18.76 5.54
CA ASP A 30 6.53 -19.00 6.96
C ASP A 30 5.31 -18.78 7.85
N ALA A 31 4.44 -17.81 7.52
CA ALA A 31 3.25 -17.52 8.31
C ALA A 31 2.02 -18.37 7.91
N LYS A 32 2.15 -19.22 6.87
CA LYS A 32 1.20 -20.26 6.44
C LYS A 32 -0.27 -19.82 6.55
N ASN A 33 -1.03 -20.46 7.44
CA ASN A 33 -2.47 -20.31 7.56
C ASN A 33 -2.87 -19.18 8.53
N ASP A 34 -1.89 -18.56 9.23
CA ASP A 34 -2.15 -17.57 10.29
C ASP A 34 -2.08 -16.12 9.79
N ILE A 35 -1.61 -15.89 8.55
CA ILE A 35 -1.44 -14.54 7.95
C ILE A 35 -2.72 -13.70 8.03
N TRP A 36 -3.89 -14.29 7.76
CA TRP A 36 -5.16 -13.56 7.75
C TRP A 36 -5.51 -13.01 9.14
N VAL A 37 -5.10 -13.67 10.23
CA VAL A 37 -5.32 -13.20 11.61
C VAL A 37 -4.48 -11.95 11.87
N ALA A 38 -3.21 -11.98 11.47
CA ALA A 38 -2.33 -10.82 11.60
C ALA A 38 -2.88 -9.63 10.80
N LEU A 39 -3.37 -9.87 9.57
CA LEU A 39 -3.95 -8.82 8.74
C LEU A 39 -5.17 -8.16 9.37
N LEU A 40 -6.06 -8.92 9.99
CA LEU A 40 -7.20 -8.36 10.72
C LEU A 40 -6.73 -7.50 11.90
N PHE A 41 -5.70 -7.93 12.61
CA PHE A 41 -5.13 -7.15 13.70
C PHE A 41 -4.51 -5.84 13.20
N TYR A 42 -3.70 -5.87 12.14
CA TYR A 42 -3.12 -4.67 11.53
C TYR A 42 -4.18 -3.72 10.98
N ALA A 43 -5.28 -4.25 10.42
CA ALA A 43 -6.41 -3.44 9.98
C ALA A 43 -7.08 -2.69 11.14
N LEU A 44 -7.21 -3.32 12.32
CA LEU A 44 -7.75 -2.65 13.50
C LEU A 44 -6.82 -1.54 13.99
N VAL A 45 -5.52 -1.79 14.04
CA VAL A 45 -4.52 -0.79 14.45
C VAL A 45 -4.46 0.38 13.46
N SER A 46 -4.55 0.10 12.16
CA SER A 46 -4.50 1.14 11.12
C SER A 46 -5.73 2.06 11.16
N ILE A 47 -6.91 1.54 11.53
CA ILE A 47 -8.11 2.37 11.75
C ILE A 47 -7.86 3.39 12.88
N ILE A 48 -7.22 2.97 13.98
CA ILE A 48 -6.92 3.88 15.10
C ILE A 48 -5.94 4.96 14.65
N LEU A 49 -4.88 4.59 13.92
CA LEU A 49 -3.93 5.56 13.35
C LEU A 49 -4.62 6.53 12.39
N GLN A 50 -5.52 6.03 11.54
CA GLN A 50 -6.28 6.86 10.60
C GLN A 50 -7.16 7.88 11.33
N MET A 51 -7.78 7.53 12.45
CA MET A 51 -8.54 8.48 13.27
C MET A 51 -7.67 9.63 13.79
N ILE A 52 -6.41 9.36 14.14
CA ILE A 52 -5.45 10.39 14.55
C ILE A 52 -5.15 11.34 13.38
N TYR A 53 -4.89 10.79 12.19
CA TYR A 53 -4.65 11.61 10.99
C TYR A 53 -5.85 12.47 10.61
N VAL A 54 -7.08 11.94 10.70
CA VAL A 54 -8.31 12.71 10.44
C VAL A 54 -8.48 13.84 11.47
N ASN A 55 -8.18 13.59 12.74
CA ASN A 55 -8.23 14.62 13.78
C ASN A 55 -7.22 15.75 13.50
N LEU A 56 -5.97 15.38 13.15
CA LEU A 56 -4.94 16.35 12.77
C LEU A 56 -5.34 17.16 11.53
N PHE A 57 -5.92 16.52 10.51
CA PHE A 57 -6.43 17.20 9.33
C PHE A 57 -7.52 18.22 9.67
N ASN A 58 -8.47 17.86 10.54
CA ASN A 58 -9.52 18.79 10.97
C ASN A 58 -8.97 20.00 11.75
N LYS A 59 -7.85 19.83 12.46
CA LYS A 59 -7.19 20.90 13.22
C LYS A 59 -6.31 21.81 12.34
N TYR A 60 -5.73 21.26 11.28
CA TYR A 60 -4.82 21.95 10.37
C TYR A 60 -5.20 21.69 8.89
N PRO A 61 -6.39 22.15 8.45
CA PRO A 61 -6.97 21.74 7.15
C PRO A 61 -6.21 22.22 5.91
N GLU A 62 -5.50 23.35 6.04
CA GLU A 62 -4.73 23.96 4.93
C GLU A 62 -3.24 23.62 5.01
N ASP A 63 -2.80 22.85 6.01
CA ASP A 63 -1.41 22.49 6.20
C ASP A 63 -1.14 21.04 5.81
N SER A 64 0.01 20.82 5.17
CA SER A 64 0.61 19.49 5.04
C SER A 64 1.29 19.06 6.35
N ILE A 65 1.59 17.77 6.48
CA ILE A 65 2.35 17.23 7.63
C ILE A 65 3.66 17.99 7.83
N VAL A 66 4.38 18.26 6.75
CA VAL A 66 5.65 18.99 6.74
C VAL A 66 5.49 20.43 7.25
N THR A 67 4.32 21.06 7.07
CA THR A 67 4.08 22.45 7.45
C THR A 67 3.45 22.60 8.83
N TYR A 68 2.63 21.65 9.30
CA TYR A 68 2.09 21.72 10.67
C TYR A 68 3.05 21.15 11.72
N LEU A 69 4.01 20.27 11.37
CA LEU A 69 4.99 19.73 12.32
C LEU A 69 5.78 20.83 13.06
N PRO A 70 6.35 21.86 12.39
CA PRO A 70 6.95 23.02 13.05
C PRO A 70 5.99 23.83 13.93
N LYS A 71 4.69 23.85 13.60
CA LYS A 71 3.67 24.56 14.41
C LYS A 71 3.36 23.83 15.72
N ILE A 72 3.45 22.49 15.72
CA ILE A 72 3.16 21.66 16.90
C ILE A 72 4.38 21.53 17.81
N TYR A 73 5.55 21.22 17.24
CA TYR A 73 6.76 20.87 18.01
C TYR A 73 7.79 22.01 18.09
N GLY A 74 7.48 23.16 17.50
CA GLY A 74 8.40 24.30 17.40
C GLY A 74 9.33 24.20 16.19
N GLN A 75 10.00 25.32 15.88
CA GLN A 75 10.76 25.48 14.63
C GLN A 75 11.87 24.45 14.45
N TYR A 76 12.66 24.15 15.49
CA TYR A 76 13.82 23.27 15.37
C TYR A 76 13.42 21.78 15.30
N ILE A 77 12.63 21.32 16.28
CA ILE A 77 12.21 19.91 16.36
C ILE A 77 11.29 19.58 15.19
N GLY A 78 10.30 20.43 14.92
CA GLY A 78 9.37 20.19 13.82
C GLY A 78 10.05 20.23 12.45
N PHE A 79 11.09 21.06 12.25
CA PHE A 79 11.87 21.05 11.01
C PHE A 79 12.62 19.72 10.81
N ILE A 80 13.26 19.20 11.87
CA ILE A 80 13.94 17.90 11.82
C ILE A 80 12.92 16.79 11.49
N LEU A 81 11.77 16.78 12.16
CA LEU A 81 10.71 15.79 11.90
C LEU A 81 10.18 15.88 10.46
N SER A 82 10.03 17.10 9.92
CA SER A 82 9.63 17.34 8.53
C SER A 82 10.64 16.77 7.53
N ILE A 83 11.95 16.94 7.78
CA ILE A 83 12.99 16.34 6.94
C ILE A 83 12.95 14.82 7.00
N ILE A 84 12.84 14.25 8.21
CA ILE A 84 12.74 12.79 8.40
C ILE A 84 11.53 12.24 7.65
N TYR A 85 10.39 12.93 7.71
CA TYR A 85 9.17 12.56 7.01
C TYR A 85 9.38 12.54 5.48
N ILE A 86 9.98 13.59 4.92
CA ILE A 86 10.28 13.66 3.47
C ILE A 86 11.25 12.54 3.08
N TRP A 87 12.30 12.33 3.86
CA TRP A 87 13.29 11.27 3.59
C TRP A 87 12.65 9.89 3.61
N PHE A 88 11.78 9.63 4.59
CA PHE A 88 11.06 8.37 4.73
C PHE A 88 10.26 8.05 3.46
N PHE A 89 9.43 8.98 2.98
CA PHE A 89 8.65 8.77 1.75
C PHE A 89 9.51 8.70 0.48
N ALA A 90 10.64 9.42 0.43
CA ALA A 90 11.56 9.31 -0.69
C ALA A 90 12.24 7.94 -0.74
N TYR A 91 12.63 7.40 0.41
CA TYR A 91 13.17 6.05 0.54
C TYR A 91 12.13 4.99 0.14
N ASP A 92 10.90 5.12 0.64
CA ASP A 92 9.80 4.20 0.35
C ASP A 92 9.48 4.16 -1.15
N ALA A 93 9.38 5.33 -1.80
CA ALA A 93 9.18 5.41 -3.24
C ALA A 93 10.34 4.78 -4.06
N ALA A 94 11.58 4.91 -3.58
CA ALA A 94 12.74 4.28 -4.22
C ALA A 94 12.74 2.76 -4.03
N ARG A 95 12.32 2.27 -2.85
CA ARG A 95 12.11 0.85 -2.57
C ARG A 95 11.04 0.27 -3.49
N ASP A 96 9.89 0.92 -3.59
CA ASP A 96 8.80 0.47 -4.46
C ASP A 96 9.26 0.38 -5.93
N LEU A 97 9.93 1.42 -6.43
CA LEU A 97 10.45 1.41 -7.80
C LEU A 97 11.40 0.21 -8.04
N ARG A 98 12.22 -0.13 -7.04
CA ARG A 98 13.13 -1.27 -7.10
C ARG A 98 12.37 -2.59 -7.11
N ASP A 99 11.44 -2.78 -6.18
CA ASP A 99 10.63 -4.00 -6.04
C ASP A 99 9.84 -4.27 -7.32
N PHE A 100 9.19 -3.26 -7.91
CA PHE A 100 8.48 -3.40 -9.19
C PHE A 100 9.40 -3.68 -10.37
N THR A 101 10.59 -3.09 -10.40
CA THR A 101 11.58 -3.36 -11.46
C THR A 101 12.08 -4.80 -11.40
N GLU A 102 12.36 -5.31 -10.20
CA GLU A 102 12.78 -6.70 -9.98
C GLU A 102 11.66 -7.69 -10.31
N LEU A 103 10.43 -7.38 -9.91
CA LEU A 103 9.24 -8.16 -10.23
C LEU A 103 9.10 -8.34 -11.74
N ILE A 104 9.16 -7.25 -12.51
CA ILE A 104 9.02 -7.29 -13.97
C ILE A 104 10.17 -8.04 -14.62
N SER A 105 11.39 -7.89 -14.10
CA SER A 105 12.53 -8.68 -14.59
C SER A 105 12.36 -10.19 -14.35
N SER A 106 11.59 -10.57 -13.34
CA SER A 106 11.31 -11.97 -12.99
C SER A 106 10.18 -12.58 -13.84
N PHE A 107 9.13 -11.79 -14.15
CA PHE A 107 7.98 -12.27 -14.93
C PHE A 107 8.15 -12.11 -16.44
N SER A 108 8.84 -11.07 -16.88
CA SER A 108 9.08 -10.84 -18.30
C SER A 108 10.23 -11.73 -18.72
N LEU A 109 9.94 -12.81 -19.45
CA LEU A 109 10.88 -13.78 -20.04
C LEU A 109 11.95 -13.15 -20.99
N MET A 110 12.16 -11.84 -20.96
CA MET A 110 13.07 -11.05 -21.80
C MET A 110 14.10 -10.26 -21.00
N ARG A 111 15.34 -10.27 -21.53
CA ARG A 111 16.57 -9.59 -21.08
C ARG A 111 16.50 -8.04 -21.12
N MET A 112 15.47 -7.39 -20.57
CA MET A 112 15.54 -5.93 -20.41
C MET A 112 16.43 -5.59 -19.21
N PRO A 113 17.47 -4.75 -19.38
CA PRO A 113 18.29 -4.32 -18.26
C PRO A 113 17.46 -3.51 -17.25
N THR A 114 17.70 -3.74 -15.96
CA THR A 114 16.92 -3.14 -14.86
C THR A 114 16.87 -1.61 -14.91
N TYR A 115 17.97 -0.96 -15.31
CA TYR A 115 18.02 0.50 -15.43
C TYR A 115 17.10 1.06 -16.52
N VAL A 116 16.84 0.30 -17.60
CA VAL A 116 15.91 0.71 -18.66
C VAL A 116 14.48 0.67 -18.12
N THR A 117 14.10 -0.44 -17.47
CA THR A 117 12.78 -0.61 -16.85
C THR A 117 12.53 0.48 -15.81
N ALA A 118 13.48 0.70 -14.89
CA ALA A 118 13.37 1.75 -13.87
C ALA A 118 13.20 3.14 -14.49
N SER A 119 13.97 3.47 -15.54
CA SER A 119 13.86 4.77 -16.23
C SER A 119 12.46 4.98 -16.83
N VAL A 120 11.89 3.96 -17.46
CA VAL A 120 10.54 4.02 -18.03
C VAL A 120 9.50 4.23 -16.92
N PHE A 121 9.61 3.49 -15.81
CA PHE A 121 8.73 3.70 -14.65
C PHE A 121 8.82 5.12 -14.10
N THR A 122 10.04 5.64 -13.91
CA THR A 122 10.24 6.99 -13.41
C THR A 122 9.57 8.02 -14.32
N ILE A 123 9.73 7.91 -15.65
CA ILE A 123 9.08 8.83 -16.61
C ILE A 123 7.56 8.79 -16.46
N VAL A 124 6.96 7.60 -16.37
CA VAL A 124 5.50 7.42 -16.23
C VAL A 124 5.00 7.98 -14.89
N ILE A 125 5.73 7.73 -13.80
CA ILE A 125 5.39 8.23 -12.46
C ILE A 125 5.48 9.76 -12.44
N THR A 126 6.57 10.35 -12.95
CA THR A 126 6.75 11.81 -13.01
C THR A 126 5.65 12.46 -13.85
N TYR A 127 5.29 11.87 -14.99
CA TYR A 127 4.18 12.37 -15.81
C TYR A 127 2.83 12.30 -15.08
N SER A 128 2.58 11.22 -14.35
CA SER A 128 1.35 11.04 -13.58
C SER A 128 1.24 12.05 -12.43
N VAL A 129 2.35 12.31 -11.73
CA VAL A 129 2.44 13.34 -10.68
C VAL A 129 2.26 14.74 -11.27
N TYR A 130 2.85 15.01 -12.45
CA TYR A 130 2.70 16.30 -13.15
C TYR A 130 1.24 16.60 -13.51
N LYS A 131 0.45 15.59 -13.87
CA LYS A 131 -1.00 15.73 -14.11
C LYS A 131 -1.84 15.97 -12.84
N GLY A 132 -1.23 15.81 -11.66
CA GLY A 132 -1.88 16.05 -10.38
C GLY A 132 -2.73 14.90 -9.87
N ILE A 133 -3.31 15.12 -8.68
CA ILE A 133 -3.96 14.07 -7.89
C ILE A 133 -5.26 13.55 -8.51
N GLU A 134 -5.96 14.36 -9.32
CA GLU A 134 -7.16 13.97 -10.08
C GLU A 134 -6.88 12.80 -11.03
N ASN A 135 -5.75 12.85 -11.73
CA ASN A 135 -5.31 11.80 -12.64
C ASN A 135 -5.00 10.51 -11.86
N ILE A 136 -4.29 10.63 -10.74
CA ILE A 136 -3.96 9.51 -9.87
C ILE A 136 -5.25 8.87 -9.31
N GLY A 137 -6.20 9.67 -8.83
CA GLY A 137 -7.48 9.19 -8.32
C GLY A 137 -8.32 8.48 -9.37
N SER A 138 -8.36 9.01 -10.60
CA SER A 138 -9.07 8.38 -11.71
C SER A 138 -8.43 7.04 -12.12
N MET A 139 -7.09 6.96 -12.16
CA MET A 139 -6.39 5.71 -12.43
C MET A 139 -6.61 4.69 -11.31
N ALA A 140 -6.51 5.12 -10.04
CA ALA A 140 -6.78 4.25 -8.89
C ALA A 140 -8.20 3.69 -8.93
N GLN A 141 -9.20 4.51 -9.24
CA GLN A 141 -10.58 4.04 -9.39
C GLN A 141 -10.72 2.98 -10.49
N MET A 142 -10.11 3.20 -11.65
CA MET A 142 -10.14 2.21 -12.73
C MET A 142 -9.44 0.91 -12.33
N CYS A 143 -8.27 1.00 -11.70
CA CYS A 143 -7.53 -0.16 -11.19
C CYS A 143 -8.34 -0.94 -10.15
N LEU A 144 -9.09 -0.26 -9.28
CA LEU A 144 -9.90 -0.90 -8.23
C LEU A 144 -11.01 -1.75 -8.85
N ILE A 145 -11.68 -1.23 -9.90
CA ILE A 145 -12.71 -1.96 -10.64
C ILE A 145 -12.12 -3.20 -11.30
N ILE A 146 -10.98 -3.06 -12.00
CA ILE A 146 -10.29 -4.18 -12.65
C ILE A 146 -9.88 -5.24 -11.62
N MET A 147 -9.31 -4.81 -10.51
CA MET A 147 -8.85 -5.71 -9.46
C MET A 147 -10.03 -6.45 -8.80
N THR A 148 -11.12 -5.76 -8.52
CA THR A 148 -12.33 -6.37 -7.93
C THR A 148 -12.93 -7.40 -8.87
N PHE A 149 -13.04 -7.06 -10.16
CA PHE A 149 -13.60 -7.95 -11.18
C PHE A 149 -12.72 -9.18 -11.41
N SER A 150 -11.41 -8.99 -11.59
CA SER A 150 -10.46 -10.09 -11.78
C SER A 150 -10.39 -11.02 -10.56
N SER A 151 -10.33 -10.47 -9.35
CA SER A 151 -10.33 -11.25 -8.11
C SER A 151 -11.63 -12.04 -7.95
N SER A 152 -12.78 -11.44 -8.29
CA SER A 152 -14.08 -12.12 -8.25
C SER A 152 -14.14 -13.28 -9.24
N ILE A 153 -13.64 -13.10 -10.47
CA ILE A 153 -13.57 -14.18 -11.47
C ILE A 153 -12.67 -15.32 -10.97
N ILE A 154 -11.47 -15.00 -10.48
CA ILE A 154 -10.54 -15.99 -9.94
C ILE A 154 -11.21 -16.77 -8.81
N PHE A 155 -11.88 -16.08 -7.88
CA PHE A 155 -12.59 -16.72 -6.78
C PHE A 155 -13.70 -17.66 -7.27
N ILE A 156 -14.52 -17.24 -8.24
CA ILE A 156 -15.58 -18.06 -8.83
C ILE A 156 -14.99 -19.30 -9.54
N LEU A 157 -13.92 -19.14 -10.31
CA LEU A 157 -13.24 -20.26 -10.99
C LEU A 157 -12.67 -21.27 -10.00
N LEU A 158 -12.05 -20.78 -8.92
CA LEU A 158 -11.51 -21.62 -7.85
C LEU A 158 -12.63 -22.38 -7.11
N TYR A 159 -13.80 -21.75 -6.93
CA TYR A 159 -14.97 -22.38 -6.32
C TYR A 159 -15.54 -23.49 -7.20
N ILE A 160 -15.71 -23.25 -8.50
CA ILE A 160 -16.26 -24.24 -9.45
C ILE A 160 -15.32 -25.45 -9.62
N THR A 161 -14.00 -25.24 -9.55
CA THR A 161 -13.00 -26.32 -9.69
C THR A 161 -13.04 -27.34 -8.54
N GLY A 162 -13.79 -27.07 -7.46
CA GLY A 162 -14.23 -28.05 -6.44
C GLY A 162 -13.15 -28.63 -5.52
N HIS A 163 -11.87 -28.63 -5.92
CA HIS A 163 -10.78 -29.28 -5.18
C HIS A 163 -9.66 -28.33 -4.73
N THR A 164 -9.69 -27.07 -5.17
CA THR A 164 -8.63 -26.09 -4.88
C THR A 164 -8.92 -25.28 -3.61
N LEU A 165 -10.17 -24.88 -3.38
CA LEU A 165 -10.58 -24.14 -2.18
C LEU A 165 -10.91 -25.09 -1.03
N LYS A 166 -9.89 -25.39 -0.24
CA LYS A 166 -10.01 -26.21 0.96
C LYS A 166 -10.07 -25.31 2.18
N PHE A 167 -11.27 -24.97 2.63
CA PHE A 167 -11.46 -24.11 3.82
C PHE A 167 -10.82 -24.68 5.08
N TYR A 168 -10.65 -26.00 5.17
CA TYR A 168 -9.92 -26.62 6.28
C TYR A 168 -8.44 -26.20 6.32
N ASN A 169 -7.86 -25.70 5.22
CA ASN A 169 -6.51 -25.12 5.21
C ASN A 169 -6.44 -23.79 5.96
N LEU A 170 -7.56 -23.19 6.37
CA LEU A 170 -7.54 -22.05 7.31
C LEU A 170 -7.32 -22.50 8.76
N LEU A 171 -7.36 -23.82 9.00
CA LEU A 171 -7.12 -24.44 10.30
C LEU A 171 -5.74 -25.12 10.32
N PRO A 172 -5.16 -25.31 11.52
CA PRO A 172 -5.56 -24.68 12.78
C PRO A 172 -5.31 -23.16 12.76
N ILE A 173 -6.10 -22.41 13.53
CA ILE A 173 -5.91 -20.97 13.73
C ILE A 173 -4.85 -20.79 14.81
N LEU A 174 -3.86 -19.92 14.58
CA LEU A 174 -2.73 -19.66 15.48
C LEU A 174 -1.88 -20.91 15.73
N HIS A 175 -1.36 -21.48 14.65
CA HIS A 175 -0.31 -22.49 14.75
C HIS A 175 0.99 -21.89 15.34
N MET A 176 1.28 -20.62 15.02
CA MET A 176 2.42 -19.89 15.55
C MET A 176 2.02 -18.95 16.69
N ASP A 177 2.94 -18.70 17.62
CA ASP A 177 2.73 -17.74 18.70
C ASP A 177 2.34 -16.36 18.14
N PHE A 178 1.30 -15.73 18.69
CA PHE A 178 0.75 -14.47 18.17
C PHE A 178 1.79 -13.34 18.12
N ILE A 179 2.67 -13.25 19.12
CA ILE A 179 3.73 -12.22 19.15
C ILE A 179 4.76 -12.49 18.04
N ALA A 180 5.14 -13.75 17.83
CA ALA A 180 6.01 -14.11 16.73
C ALA A 180 5.34 -13.75 15.39
N LEU A 181 4.07 -14.09 15.22
CA LEU A 181 3.29 -13.79 14.01
C LEU A 181 3.29 -12.29 13.70
N LEU A 182 3.06 -11.43 14.69
CA LEU A 182 3.12 -9.98 14.50
C LEU A 182 4.52 -9.51 14.10
N PHE A 183 5.57 -10.02 14.75
CA PHE A 183 6.95 -9.67 14.42
C PHE A 183 7.29 -10.05 12.97
N TYR A 184 6.91 -11.26 12.54
CA TYR A 184 7.14 -11.74 11.19
C TYR A 184 6.44 -10.90 10.12
N VAL A 185 5.21 -10.46 10.38
CA VAL A 185 4.46 -9.63 9.42
C VAL A 185 4.96 -8.18 9.42
N SER A 186 5.52 -7.69 10.52
CA SER A 186 6.06 -6.32 10.63
C SER A 186 7.40 -6.08 9.91
N LEU A 187 8.09 -7.16 9.51
CA LEU A 187 9.39 -7.10 8.84
C LEU A 187 9.29 -6.78 7.33
N TRP A 188 8.08 -6.55 6.81
CA TRP A 188 7.80 -6.32 5.38
C TRP A 188 7.37 -4.89 5.10
#